data_AF-A0A8T4HBL6-F1
#
_entry.id   AF-A0A8T4HBL6-F1
#
_cell.length_a   1.000
_cell.length_b   1.000
_cell.length_c   1.000
_cell.angle_alpha   90.00
_cell.angle_beta   90.00
_cell.angle_gamma   90.00
#
_symmetry.space_group_name_H-M   'P 1'
#
loop_
_entity.id
_entity.type
_entity.pdbx_description
1 polymer ?
#
loop_
_entity_poly.entity_id
_entity_poly.type
_entity_poly.pdbx_seq_one_letter_code
_entity_poly.pdbx_strand_id
1 'polypeptide(L)' 'MEILSQAIFYKWKQKYGGMDAQHLKELKSLQEENARLKRMFADLSLDHRILKDIIEKKL' A
#
# COMPACT_ATOMS: atom_id res chain seq x y z
N MET A 1 24.94 36.78 4.85
CA MET A 1 24.00 36.13 3.89
C MET A 1 23.92 34.61 4.13
N GLU A 2 24.99 33.95 4.57
CA GLU A 2 25.02 32.49 4.83
C GLU A 2 24.09 32.00 5.96
N ILE A 3 23.94 32.76 7.05
CA ILE A 3 23.10 32.37 8.19
C ILE A 3 21.61 32.26 7.79
N LEU A 4 21.14 33.13 6.90
CA LEU A 4 19.76 33.10 6.39
C LEU A 4 19.51 31.85 5.54
N SER A 5 20.48 31.46 4.71
CA SER A 5 20.41 30.28 3.85
C SER A 5 20.29 28.98 4.66
N GLN A 6 21.09 28.83 5.71
CA GLN A 6 21.06 27.65 6.58
C GLN A 6 19.74 27.52 7.36
N ALA A 7 19.21 28.63 7.87
CA ALA A 7 17.93 28.65 8.57
C ALA A 7 16.74 28.30 7.64
N ILE A 8 16.79 28.79 6.39
CA ILE A 8 15.80 28.44 5.36
C ILE A 8 15.93 26.95 5.01
N PHE A 9 17.13 26.45 4.75
CA PHE A 9 17.38 25.03 4.45
C PHE A 9 16.86 24.10 5.56
N TYR A 10 17.12 24.43 6.83
CA TYR A 10 16.63 23.63 7.95
C TYR A 10 15.10 23.62 8.05
N LYS A 11 14.44 24.76 7.81
CA LYS A 11 12.97 24.84 7.76
C LYS A 11 12.38 24.00 6.62
N TRP A 12 12.98 24.04 5.43
CA TRP A 12 12.55 23.21 4.30
C TRP A 12 12.75 21.72 4.58
N LYS A 13 13.92 21.34 5.12
CA LYS A 13 14.21 19.96 5.51
C LYS A 13 13.25 19.44 6.59
N GLN A 14 12.92 20.26 7.59
CA GLN A 14 11.98 19.89 8.63
C GLN A 14 10.55 19.74 8.09
N LYS A 15 10.12 20.62 7.19
CA LYS A 15 8.76 20.63 6.63
C LYS A 15 8.52 19.50 5.63
N TYR A 16 9.50 19.19 4.78
CA TYR A 16 9.32 18.27 3.65
C TYR A 16 10.05 16.93 3.84
N GLY A 17 11.17 16.89 4.58
CA GLY A 17 11.92 15.65 4.79
C GLY A 17 11.18 14.58 5.58
N GLY A 18 10.31 14.97 6.52
CA GLY A 18 9.43 14.05 7.23
C GLY A 18 8.19 13.65 6.43
N MET A 19 7.74 14.53 5.54
CA MET A 19 6.58 14.31 4.67
C MET A 19 6.86 13.21 3.65
N ASP A 20 8.04 13.21 3.04
CA ASP A 20 8.44 12.17 2.08
C ASP A 20 8.55 10.79 2.75
N ALA A 21 9.09 10.73 3.97
CA ALA A 21 9.17 9.48 4.73
C ALA A 21 7.78 8.95 5.13
N GLN A 22 6.86 9.85 5.51
CA GLN A 22 5.48 9.50 5.84
C GLN A 22 4.75 8.93 4.62
N HIS A 23 4.86 9.58 3.45
CA HIS A 23 4.25 9.12 2.21
C HIS A 23 4.80 7.77 1.75
N LEU A 24 6.11 7.54 1.89
CA LEU A 24 6.72 6.24 1.58
C LEU A 24 6.20 5.13 2.50
N LYS A 25 6.01 5.43 3.79
CA LYS A 25 5.45 4.47 4.76
C LYS A 25 4.01 4.12 4.41
N GLU A 26 3.19 5.11 4.06
CA GLU A 26 1.81 4.91 3.64
C GLU A 26 1.72 4.11 2.34
N LEU A 27 2.55 4.44 1.35
CA LEU A 27 2.64 3.71 0.08
C LEU A 27 2.98 2.23 0.32
N LYS A 28 3.96 1.95 1.19
CA LYS A 28 4.34 0.58 1.53
C LYS A 28 3.19 -0.17 2.21
N SER A 29 2.48 0.47 3.14
CA SER A 29 1.32 -0.11 3.81
C SER A 29 0.19 -0.43 2.82
N LEU A 30 -0.07 0.47 1.87
CA LEU A 30 -1.09 0.25 0.83
C LEU A 30 -0.69 -0.88 -0.12
N GLN A 31 0.59 -1.00 -0.46
CA GLN A 31 1.10 -2.10 -1.28
C GLN A 31 0.95 -3.46 -0.58
N GLU A 32 1.26 -3.52 0.72
CA GLU A 32 1.09 -4.73 1.54
C GLU A 32 -0.38 -5.14 1.63
N GLU A 33 -1.29 -4.20 1.89
CA GLU A 33 -2.73 -4.51 1.96
C GLU A 33 -3.28 -4.90 0.58
N ASN A 34 -2.85 -4.25 -0.50
CA ASN A 34 -3.24 -4.64 -1.87
C ASN A 34 -2.81 -6.09 -2.17
N ALA A 35 -1.59 -6.48 -1.79
CA ALA A 35 -1.10 -7.84 -1.95
C ALA A 35 -1.93 -8.84 -1.14
N ARG A 36 -2.29 -8.48 0.11
CA ARG A 36 -3.14 -9.31 0.98
C ARG A 36 -4.53 -9.51 0.37
N LEU A 37 -5.17 -8.42 -0.08
CA LEU A 37 -6.48 -8.44 -0.71
C LEU A 37 -6.50 -9.28 -1.99
N LYS A 38 -5.47 -9.14 -2.84
CA LYS A 38 -5.34 -9.96 -4.05
C LYS A 38 -5.25 -11.46 -3.75
N ARG A 39 -4.50 -11.84 -2.71
CA ARG A 39 -4.41 -13.24 -2.28
C ARG A 39 -5.77 -13.76 -1.81
N MET A 40 -6.42 -13.04 -0.89
CA MET A 40 -7.74 -13.41 -0.40
C MET A 40 -8.78 -13.54 -1.52
N PHE A 41 -8.75 -12.62 -2.50
CA PHE A 41 -9.64 -12.67 -3.64
C PHE A 41 -9.38 -13.90 -4.53
N ALA A 42 -8.11 -14.24 -4.76
CA ALA A 42 -7.75 -15.44 -5.53
C ALA A 42 -8.23 -16.72 -4.84
N ASP A 43 -8.02 -16.83 -3.53
CA ASP A 43 -8.46 -17.97 -2.72
C ASP A 43 -10.00 -18.11 -2.76
N LEU A 44 -10.72 -17.00 -2.51
CA LEU A 44 -12.18 -17.00 -2.57
C LEU A 44 -12.72 -17.34 -3.97
N SER A 45 -12.06 -16.82 -5.01
CA SER A 45 -12.43 -17.12 -6.40
C SER A 45 -12.22 -18.58 -6.74
N LEU A 46 -11.17 -19.21 -6.20
CA LEU A 46 -10.91 -20.63 -6.37
C LEU A 46 -11.98 -21.47 -5.66
N ASP A 47 -12.29 -21.15 -4.40
CA ASP A 47 -13.33 -21.83 -3.63
C ASP A 47 -14.69 -21.71 -4.33
N HIS A 48 -15.04 -20.51 -4.79
CA HIS A 48 -16.27 -20.28 -5.53
C HIS A 48 -16.35 -21.12 -6.81
N ARG A 49 -15.23 -21.24 -7.56
CA ARG A 49 -15.17 -22.09 -8.75
C ARG A 49 -15.37 -23.56 -8.39
N ILE A 50 -14.67 -24.06 -7.38
CA ILE A 50 -14.79 -25.45 -6.92
C ILE A 50 -16.24 -25.77 -6.52
N LEU A 51 -16.88 -24.87 -5.76
CA LEU A 51 -18.27 -25.04 -5.35
C LEU A 51 -19.22 -25.10 -6.54
N LYS A 52 -19.03 -24.22 -7.53
CA LYS A 52 -19.82 -24.20 -8.77
C LYS A 52 -19.64 -25.51 -9.55
N ASP A 53 -18.41 -25.98 -9.72
CA ASP A 53 -18.11 -27.23 -10.42
C ASP A 53 -18.74 -28.46 -9.73
N ILE A 54 -18.76 -28.48 -8.38
CA ILE A 54 -19.41 -29.56 -7.61
C ILE A 54 -20.93 -29.56 -7.83
N ILE A 55 -21.55 -28.37 -7.84
CA ILE A 55 -23.00 -28.25 -8.07
C ILE A 55 -23.33 -28.70 -9.49
N GLU A 56 -22.58 -28.25 -10.49
CA GLU A 56 -22.77 -28.61 -11.90
C GLU A 56 -22.58 -30.12 -12.14
N LYS A 57 -21.68 -30.78 -11.42
CA LYS A 57 -21.49 -32.24 -11.52
C LYS A 57 -22.56 -33.07 -10.79
N LYS A 58 -23.32 -32.46 -9.88
CA LYS A 58 -24.37 -33.14 -9.10
C LYS A 58 -25.76 -33.04 -9.74
N LEU A 59 -25.95 -32.10 -10.67
CA LEU A 59 -27.14 -31.94 -11.50
C LEU A 59 -26.98 -32.73 -12.81
#